data_AF-A0A086Q2P1-F1
#
_entry.id   AF-A0A086Q2P1-F1
#
_cell.length_a   1.000
_cell.length_b   1.000
_cell.length_c   1.000
_cell.angle_alpha   90.00
_cell.angle_beta   90.00
_cell.angle_gamma   90.00
#
_symmetry.space_group_name_H-M   'P 1'
#
loop_
_entity.id
_entity.type
_entity.pdbx_description
1 polymer ?
#
loop_
_entity_poly.entity_id
_entity_poly.type
_entity_poly.pdbx_seq_one_letter_code
_entity_poly.pdbx_strand_id
1 'polypeptide(L)'
;HVVNVGDSRAMLVTRESYAALTRDHVPNDPGELRRIQETGDEVKVERGCFRIRGLAMSRSFGDFGKKDNPSPSPITAKPDVRYFYATWEDVLILHSDGLLAESDRWEEVAGAALQCMESEPRIRGVATCLVQQAYRRGSTDNITALVSTFQKPCTRPEAKLEIVSMTRRTSSPRRLLKEDWTFKLTPDTADFSLPMF
;
A
#
# COMPACT_ATOMS: atom_id res chain seq x y z
N HIS A 1 5.00 -4.48 7.02
CA HIS A 1 6.03 -5.31 6.34
C HIS A 1 5.79 -5.22 4.86
N VAL A 2 6.85 -5.05 4.07
CA VAL A 2 6.80 -5.10 2.61
C VAL A 2 7.83 -6.12 2.14
N VAL A 3 7.41 -7.00 1.24
CA VAL A 3 8.22 -8.10 0.69
C VAL A 3 8.20 -7.95 -0.82
N ASN A 4 9.36 -7.69 -1.43
CA ASN A 4 9.47 -7.42 -2.86
C ASN A 4 10.36 -8.44 -3.57
N VAL A 5 9.95 -8.88 -4.76
CA VAL A 5 10.73 -9.64 -5.74
C VAL A 5 10.33 -9.12 -7.11
N GLY A 6 11.25 -8.48 -7.83
CA GLY A 6 10.98 -7.82 -9.12
C GLY A 6 10.92 -6.30 -9.05
N ASP A 7 10.24 -5.69 -10.02
CA ASP A 7 10.13 -4.25 -10.29
C ASP A 7 8.74 -3.66 -9.98
N SER A 8 7.83 -4.46 -9.42
CA SER A 8 6.61 -3.93 -8.82
C SER A 8 6.93 -3.05 -7.62
N ARG A 9 6.08 -2.04 -7.41
CA ARG A 9 6.33 -0.94 -6.49
C ARG A 9 5.28 -0.87 -5.39
N ALA A 10 5.72 -0.48 -4.19
CA ALA A 10 4.82 -0.13 -3.11
C ALA A 10 5.23 1.20 -2.49
N MET A 11 4.24 2.05 -2.19
CA MET A 11 4.43 3.35 -1.55
C MET A 11 3.36 3.63 -0.50
N LEU A 12 3.70 4.43 0.50
CA LEU A 12 2.75 5.13 1.34
C LEU A 12 2.58 6.55 0.80
N VAL A 13 1.34 6.96 0.57
CA VAL A 13 0.97 8.36 0.34
C VAL A 13 0.46 8.93 1.65
N THR A 14 1.08 10.01 2.08
CA THR A 14 0.75 10.75 3.31
C THR A 14 0.07 12.06 2.92
N ARG A 15 -0.41 12.84 3.90
CA ARG A 15 -1.02 14.16 3.62
C ARG A 15 -0.08 15.15 2.93
N GLU A 16 1.23 15.04 3.17
CA GLU A 16 2.21 16.04 2.74
C GLU A 16 3.20 15.51 1.67
N SER A 17 3.38 14.19 1.59
CA SER A 17 4.40 13.57 0.76
C SER A 17 4.12 12.07 0.53
N TYR A 18 5.14 11.32 0.10
CA TYR A 18 5.09 9.87 -0.02
C TYR A 18 6.37 9.21 0.54
N ALA A 19 6.28 7.91 0.83
CA ALA A 19 7.42 7.08 1.17
C ALA A 19 7.47 5.86 0.25
N ALA A 20 8.58 5.69 -0.48
CA ALA A 20 8.83 4.49 -1.29
C ALA A 20 9.19 3.30 -0.39
N LEU A 21 8.40 2.23 -0.46
CA LEU A 21 8.55 1.06 0.41
C LEU A 21 9.40 -0.05 -0.22
N THR A 22 9.47 -0.10 -1.55
CA THR A 22 10.29 -1.06 -2.29
C THR A 22 11.50 -0.39 -2.95
N ARG A 23 12.42 -1.22 -3.41
CA ARG A 23 13.45 -0.87 -4.39
C ARG A 23 13.29 -1.82 -5.56
N ASP A 24 13.36 -1.31 -6.76
CA ASP A 24 13.20 -2.11 -7.97
C ASP A 24 14.41 -3.02 -8.14
N HIS A 25 14.17 -4.29 -8.42
CA HIS A 25 15.23 -5.25 -8.68
C HIS A 25 15.62 -5.21 -10.16
N VAL A 26 16.30 -4.14 -10.56
CA VAL A 26 16.80 -3.93 -11.92
C VAL A 26 18.27 -4.37 -12.04
N PRO A 27 18.71 -4.94 -13.18
CA PRO A 27 20.07 -5.47 -13.32
C PRO A 27 21.21 -4.46 -13.12
N ASN A 28 20.97 -3.17 -13.29
CA ASN A 28 21.95 -2.10 -13.09
C ASN A 28 21.95 -1.50 -11.67
N ASP A 29 21.04 -1.94 -10.78
CA ASP A 29 21.10 -1.52 -9.38
C ASP A 29 22.45 -1.97 -8.78
N PRO A 30 23.20 -1.11 -8.07
CA PRO A 30 24.55 -1.44 -7.62
C PRO A 30 24.67 -2.74 -6.79
N GLY A 31 23.64 -3.08 -6.01
CA GLY A 31 23.62 -4.32 -5.24
C GLY A 31 23.36 -5.54 -6.13
N GLU A 32 22.42 -5.39 -7.06
CA GLU A 32 22.07 -6.44 -8.02
C GLU A 32 23.19 -6.70 -9.03
N LEU A 33 23.77 -5.63 -9.57
CA LEU A 33 24.89 -5.68 -10.52
C LEU A 33 26.10 -6.40 -9.92
N ARG A 34 26.44 -6.12 -8.66
CA ARG A 34 27.54 -6.82 -7.97
C ARG A 34 27.27 -8.32 -7.89
N ARG A 35 26.07 -8.72 -7.44
CA ARG A 35 25.66 -10.13 -7.35
C ARG A 35 25.68 -10.81 -8.72
N ILE A 36 25.26 -10.11 -9.77
CA ILE A 36 25.29 -10.61 -11.15
C ILE A 36 26.73 -10.81 -11.62
N GLN A 37 27.61 -9.86 -11.39
CA GLN A 37 29.02 -9.95 -11.80
C GLN A 37 29.75 -11.10 -11.09
N GLU A 38 29.37 -11.45 -9.86
CA GLU A 38 29.89 -12.61 -9.13
C GLU A 38 29.56 -13.95 -9.81
N THR A 39 28.53 -14.02 -10.65
CA THR A 39 28.20 -15.24 -11.42
C THR A 39 28.93 -15.31 -12.76
N GLY A 40 29.64 -14.24 -13.14
CA GLY A 40 30.25 -14.10 -14.47
C GLY A 40 29.25 -13.74 -15.57
N ASP A 41 27.98 -13.48 -15.22
CA ASP A 41 27.00 -12.99 -16.17
C ASP A 41 27.20 -11.49 -16.47
N GLU A 42 26.82 -11.10 -17.69
CA GLU A 42 26.90 -9.72 -18.15
C GLU A 42 25.51 -9.09 -18.26
N VAL A 43 25.39 -7.86 -17.78
CA VAL A 43 24.19 -7.04 -17.98
C VAL A 43 24.31 -6.32 -19.33
N LYS A 44 23.34 -6.52 -20.21
CA LYS A 44 23.29 -5.92 -21.54
C LYS A 44 22.22 -4.85 -21.63
N VAL A 45 22.46 -3.80 -22.41
CA VAL A 45 21.42 -2.82 -22.72
C VAL A 45 20.71 -3.25 -23.99
N GLU A 46 19.44 -3.62 -23.86
CA GLU A 46 18.60 -4.08 -24.96
C GLU A 46 17.29 -3.28 -24.97
N ARG A 47 16.97 -2.66 -26.09
CA ARG A 47 15.78 -1.81 -26.26
C ARG A 47 15.70 -0.68 -25.21
N GLY A 48 16.85 -0.12 -24.84
CA GLY A 48 16.93 0.97 -23.85
C GLY A 48 16.88 0.54 -22.38
N CYS A 49 16.75 -0.77 -22.09
CA CYS A 49 16.69 -1.28 -20.71
C CYS A 49 17.87 -2.21 -20.41
N PHE A 50 18.32 -2.21 -19.16
CA PHE A 50 19.29 -3.19 -18.69
C PHE A 50 18.64 -4.55 -18.54
N ARG A 51 19.25 -5.57 -19.15
CA ARG A 51 18.75 -6.94 -19.17
C ARG A 51 19.82 -7.94 -18.76
N ILE A 52 19.37 -9.02 -18.13
CA ILE A 52 20.18 -10.20 -17.83
C ILE A 52 19.46 -11.45 -18.28
N ARG A 53 20.13 -12.27 -19.11
CA ARG A 53 19.53 -13.47 -19.72
C ARG A 53 18.16 -13.19 -20.36
N GLY A 54 18.00 -12.01 -20.96
CA GLY A 54 16.76 -11.52 -21.59
C GLY A 54 15.70 -10.89 -20.67
N LEU A 55 15.88 -10.91 -19.35
CA LEU A 55 14.96 -10.29 -18.38
C LEU A 55 15.37 -8.85 -18.05
N ALA A 56 14.40 -7.94 -17.94
CA ALA A 56 14.60 -6.56 -17.47
C ALA A 56 14.68 -6.44 -15.93
N MET A 57 14.58 -7.57 -15.23
CA MET A 57 14.67 -7.66 -13.77
C MET A 57 15.76 -8.65 -13.35
N SER A 58 16.33 -8.43 -12.17
CA SER A 58 17.36 -9.29 -11.56
C SER A 58 16.79 -10.28 -10.55
N ARG A 59 15.51 -10.14 -10.17
CA ARG A 59 14.82 -11.04 -9.24
C ARG A 59 13.42 -11.37 -9.73
N SER A 60 13.06 -12.65 -9.69
CA SER A 60 11.74 -13.14 -10.11
C SER A 60 11.41 -14.48 -9.46
N PHE A 61 10.12 -14.79 -9.33
CA PHE A 61 9.66 -16.17 -9.17
C PHE A 61 9.60 -16.85 -10.54
N GLY A 62 9.72 -18.18 -10.60
CA GLY A 62 9.80 -18.90 -11.87
C GLY A 62 11.17 -18.76 -12.54
N ASP A 63 11.22 -18.46 -13.85
CA ASP A 63 12.45 -18.30 -14.65
C ASP A 63 13.52 -19.37 -14.42
N PHE A 64 13.11 -20.62 -14.19
CA PHE A 64 14.02 -21.70 -13.77
C PHE A 64 15.22 -21.88 -14.70
N GLY A 65 15.01 -21.78 -16.01
CA GLY A 65 16.07 -21.90 -17.02
C GLY A 65 17.08 -20.74 -17.05
N LYS A 66 16.84 -19.67 -16.27
CA LYS A 66 17.76 -18.54 -16.12
C LYS A 66 18.39 -18.46 -14.74
N LYS A 67 18.05 -19.38 -13.84
CA LYS A 67 18.56 -19.45 -12.46
C LYS A 67 19.60 -20.54 -12.35
N ASP A 68 20.72 -20.22 -11.71
CA ASP A 68 21.78 -21.17 -11.48
C ASP A 68 21.64 -21.78 -10.08
N ASN A 69 21.97 -23.06 -9.98
CA ASN A 69 22.15 -23.76 -8.72
C ASN A 69 23.53 -24.41 -8.73
N PRO A 70 24.38 -24.19 -7.71
CA PRO A 70 24.16 -23.43 -6.46
C PRO A 70 24.42 -21.91 -6.58
N SER A 71 24.11 -21.17 -5.49
CA SER A 71 24.31 -19.70 -5.38
C SER A 71 25.79 -19.30 -5.44
N PRO A 72 26.14 -18.09 -5.96
CA PRO A 72 25.24 -17.03 -6.43
C PRO A 72 24.60 -17.34 -7.79
N SER A 73 23.35 -16.87 -7.97
CA SER A 73 22.61 -16.96 -9.24
C SER A 73 22.40 -15.56 -9.79
N PRO A 74 22.46 -15.32 -11.11
CA PRO A 74 22.24 -14.00 -11.73
C PRO A 74 20.80 -13.51 -11.57
N ILE A 75 19.84 -14.44 -11.57
CA ILE A 75 18.43 -14.18 -11.25
C ILE A 75 18.08 -14.94 -9.97
N THR A 76 17.45 -14.28 -9.01
CA THR A 76 17.11 -14.91 -7.72
C THR A 76 15.65 -14.71 -7.32
N ALA A 77 15.09 -15.66 -6.59
CA ALA A 77 13.78 -15.53 -5.95
C ALA A 77 13.88 -14.99 -4.50
N LYS A 78 15.09 -14.60 -4.05
CA LYS A 78 15.30 -14.08 -2.70
C LYS A 78 14.64 -12.69 -2.57
N PRO A 79 13.65 -12.52 -1.67
CA PRO A 79 12.97 -11.25 -1.50
C PRO A 79 13.85 -10.21 -0.80
N ASP A 80 13.57 -8.94 -1.08
CA ASP A 80 13.90 -7.84 -0.18
C ASP A 80 12.74 -7.65 0.82
N VAL A 81 13.06 -7.56 2.11
CA VAL A 81 12.08 -7.46 3.19
C VAL A 81 12.37 -6.20 3.98
N ARG A 82 11.40 -5.29 4.01
CA ARG A 82 11.54 -3.99 4.67
C ARG A 82 10.37 -3.73 5.62
N TYR A 83 10.65 -2.94 6.64
CA TYR A 83 9.74 -2.62 7.74
C TYR A 83 9.51 -1.11 7.76
N PHE A 84 8.25 -0.73 7.85
CA PHE A 84 7.81 0.67 7.85
C PHE A 84 6.68 0.84 8.85
N TYR A 85 6.57 2.04 9.40
CA TYR A 85 5.44 2.48 10.18
C TYR A 85 4.48 3.26 9.28
N ALA A 86 3.19 3.08 9.49
CA ALA A 86 2.13 3.82 8.83
C ALA A 86 1.11 4.27 9.89
N THR A 87 0.49 5.41 9.64
CA THR A 87 -0.63 5.92 10.41
C THR A 87 -1.96 5.52 9.75
N TRP A 88 -3.07 5.71 10.47
CA TRP A 88 -4.41 5.48 9.92
C TRP A 88 -4.83 6.51 8.85
N GLU A 89 -4.07 7.60 8.73
CA GLU A 89 -4.29 8.65 7.72
C GLU A 89 -3.54 8.36 6.41
N ASP A 90 -2.61 7.41 6.42
CA ASP A 90 -1.80 7.07 5.26
C ASP A 90 -2.57 6.15 4.30
N VAL A 91 -2.26 6.27 3.01
CA VAL A 91 -2.79 5.42 1.95
C VAL A 91 -1.67 4.54 1.41
N LEU A 92 -1.89 3.23 1.44
CA LEU A 92 -0.99 2.25 0.85
C LEU A 92 -1.35 2.03 -0.62
N ILE A 93 -0.36 2.17 -1.50
CA ILE A 93 -0.48 1.90 -2.93
C ILE A 93 0.55 0.85 -3.32
N LEU A 94 0.11 -0.24 -3.94
CA LEU A 94 0.95 -1.21 -4.63
C LEU A 94 0.61 -1.16 -6.11
N HIS A 95 1.59 -1.21 -6.99
CA HIS A 95 1.34 -1.16 -8.43
C HIS A 95 2.41 -1.89 -9.25
N SER A 96 2.02 -2.31 -10.45
CA SER A 96 2.98 -2.75 -11.47
C SER A 96 3.71 -1.55 -12.09
N ASP A 97 4.84 -1.82 -12.74
CA ASP A 97 5.57 -0.88 -13.57
C ASP A 97 4.69 -0.26 -14.67
N GLY A 98 3.69 -0.98 -15.18
CA GLY A 98 2.71 -0.45 -16.14
C GLY A 98 1.95 0.80 -15.66
N LEU A 99 1.90 1.09 -14.35
CA LEU A 99 1.31 2.33 -13.83
C LEU A 99 2.18 3.57 -14.08
N LEU A 100 3.48 3.39 -14.28
CA LEU A 100 4.47 4.46 -14.49
C LEU A 100 4.34 5.12 -15.89
N ALA A 101 3.66 4.45 -16.83
CA ALA A 101 3.59 4.88 -18.23
C ALA A 101 4.98 5.24 -18.78
N GLU A 102 5.24 6.51 -19.11
CA GLU A 102 6.52 6.98 -19.67
C GLU A 102 7.55 7.43 -18.61
N SER A 103 7.19 7.52 -17.32
CA SER A 103 8.07 8.07 -16.28
C SER A 103 8.31 7.11 -15.13
N ASP A 104 9.58 6.81 -14.85
CA ASP A 104 9.99 5.91 -13.77
C ASP A 104 9.99 6.54 -12.37
N ARG A 105 9.45 7.75 -12.23
CA ARG A 105 9.61 8.60 -11.03
C ARG A 105 8.51 8.37 -10.00
N TRP A 106 8.90 8.11 -8.76
CA TRP A 106 7.97 7.90 -7.65
C TRP A 106 7.10 9.14 -7.36
N GLU A 107 7.67 10.33 -7.55
CA GLU A 107 6.99 11.61 -7.30
C GLU A 107 5.75 11.78 -8.19
N GLU A 108 5.80 11.27 -9.42
CA GLU A 108 4.70 11.42 -10.37
C GLU A 108 3.51 10.54 -10.00
N VAL A 109 3.77 9.30 -9.56
CA VAL A 109 2.73 8.42 -9.04
C VAL A 109 2.14 8.97 -7.75
N ALA A 110 2.98 9.52 -6.86
CA ALA A 110 2.50 10.18 -5.65
C ALA A 110 1.59 11.37 -5.96
N GLY A 111 2.01 12.24 -6.89
CA GLY A 111 1.22 13.39 -7.32
C GLY A 111 -0.10 12.98 -7.96
N ALA A 112 -0.09 11.97 -8.83
CA ALA A 112 -1.30 11.40 -9.42
C ALA A 112 -2.23 10.79 -8.36
N ALA A 113 -1.68 10.11 -7.35
CA ALA A 113 -2.46 9.57 -6.25
C ALA A 113 -3.13 10.66 -5.42
N LEU A 114 -2.42 11.73 -5.07
CA LEU A 114 -2.98 12.88 -4.36
C LEU A 114 -4.12 13.53 -5.15
N GLN A 115 -3.92 13.78 -6.44
CA GLN A 115 -4.99 14.31 -7.32
C GLN A 115 -6.20 13.37 -7.41
N CYS A 116 -5.97 12.06 -7.56
CA CYS A 116 -7.04 11.09 -7.58
C CYS A 116 -7.80 11.08 -6.24
N MET A 117 -7.11 11.15 -5.11
CA MET A 117 -7.72 11.21 -3.77
C MET A 117 -8.55 12.48 -3.54
N GLU A 118 -8.16 13.62 -4.12
CA GLU A 118 -8.97 14.85 -4.09
C GLU A 118 -10.26 14.72 -4.92
N SER A 119 -10.18 14.03 -6.06
CA SER A 119 -11.32 13.83 -6.96
C SER A 119 -12.26 12.69 -6.56
N GLU A 120 -11.75 11.66 -5.87
CA GLU A 120 -12.47 10.41 -5.59
C GLU A 120 -12.62 10.17 -4.08
N PRO A 121 -13.85 10.27 -3.53
CA PRO A 121 -14.07 10.13 -2.09
C PRO A 121 -13.92 8.68 -1.58
N ARG A 122 -13.90 7.70 -2.50
CA ARG A 122 -13.82 6.27 -2.17
C ARG A 122 -12.49 5.71 -2.65
N ILE A 123 -11.85 4.90 -1.81
CA ILE A 123 -10.54 4.30 -2.11
C ILE A 123 -10.53 3.47 -3.41
N ARG A 124 -11.65 2.81 -3.73
CA ARG A 124 -11.84 2.08 -4.99
C ARG A 124 -11.79 3.01 -6.21
N GLY A 125 -12.33 4.21 -6.08
CA GLY A 125 -12.29 5.25 -7.11
C GLY A 125 -10.86 5.70 -7.37
N VAL A 126 -10.06 5.89 -6.32
CA VAL A 126 -8.63 6.24 -6.42
C VAL A 126 -7.86 5.20 -7.23
N ALA A 127 -8.02 3.91 -6.93
CA ALA A 127 -7.37 2.84 -7.71
C ALA A 127 -7.77 2.88 -9.19
N THR A 128 -9.06 3.11 -9.47
CA THR A 128 -9.59 3.20 -10.84
C THR A 128 -9.04 4.43 -11.57
N CYS A 129 -8.99 5.57 -10.89
CA CYS A 129 -8.45 6.82 -11.40
C CYS A 129 -6.98 6.66 -11.79
N LEU A 130 -6.15 6.06 -10.93
CA LEU A 130 -4.74 5.80 -11.21
C LEU A 130 -4.54 4.94 -12.47
N VAL A 131 -5.25 3.81 -12.55
CA VAL A 131 -5.17 2.91 -13.72
C VAL A 131 -5.62 3.63 -15.00
N GLN A 132 -6.70 4.41 -14.94
CA GLN A 132 -7.19 5.18 -16.08
C GLN A 132 -6.22 6.28 -16.51
N GLN A 133 -5.56 6.96 -15.56
CA GLN A 133 -4.55 7.96 -15.88
C GLN A 133 -3.38 7.33 -16.62
N ALA A 134 -2.85 6.21 -16.13
CA ALA A 134 -1.76 5.49 -16.80
C ALA A 134 -2.17 5.02 -18.21
N TYR A 135 -3.39 4.50 -18.36
CA TYR A 135 -3.92 4.11 -19.67
C TYR A 135 -4.02 5.31 -20.65
N ARG A 136 -4.56 6.45 -20.19
CA ARG A 136 -4.68 7.67 -21.02
C ARG A 136 -3.33 8.28 -21.37
N ARG A 137 -2.31 8.11 -20.51
CA ARG A 137 -0.93 8.50 -20.78
C ARG A 137 -0.22 7.56 -21.77
N GLY A 138 -0.91 6.54 -22.28
CA GLY A 138 -0.39 5.66 -23.32
C GLY A 138 0.42 4.48 -22.81
N SER A 139 0.25 4.07 -21.54
CA SER A 139 0.90 2.86 -21.04
C SER A 139 0.60 1.66 -21.94
N THR A 140 1.66 0.99 -22.39
CA THR A 140 1.59 -0.14 -23.32
C THR A 140 1.67 -1.49 -22.62
N ASP A 141 1.68 -1.51 -21.28
CA ASP A 141 1.81 -2.71 -20.47
C ASP A 141 0.54 -3.01 -19.66
N ASN A 142 0.52 -4.14 -18.95
CA ASN A 142 -0.51 -4.49 -17.99
C ASN A 142 -0.46 -3.56 -16.78
N ILE A 143 -1.56 -2.84 -16.56
CA ILE A 143 -1.67 -1.84 -15.50
C ILE A 143 -2.44 -2.45 -14.33
N THR A 144 -1.77 -2.59 -13.20
CA THR A 144 -2.39 -3.07 -11.95
C THR A 144 -2.08 -2.10 -10.83
N ALA A 145 -3.10 -1.72 -10.06
CA ALA A 145 -2.96 -0.92 -8.85
C ALA A 145 -3.86 -1.47 -7.73
N LEU A 146 -3.30 -1.59 -6.53
CA LEU A 146 -4.01 -1.90 -5.30
C LEU A 146 -3.86 -0.69 -4.38
N VAL A 147 -4.99 -0.15 -3.93
CA VAL A 147 -5.03 1.00 -3.03
C VAL A 147 -5.81 0.61 -1.78
N SER A 148 -5.22 0.87 -0.62
CA SER A 148 -5.80 0.51 0.68
C SER A 148 -5.53 1.60 1.72
N THR A 149 -6.42 1.70 2.71
CA THR A 149 -6.27 2.57 3.87
C THR A 149 -6.07 1.72 5.12
N PHE A 150 -5.37 2.25 6.11
CA PHE A 150 -5.28 1.59 7.41
C PHE A 150 -6.52 1.90 8.25
N GLN A 151 -7.01 0.90 8.98
CA GLN A 151 -8.12 1.13 9.90
C GLN A 151 -7.65 2.03 11.02
N LYS A 152 -8.43 3.08 11.31
CA LYS A 152 -8.25 3.83 12.54
C LYS A 152 -8.38 2.85 13.69
N PRO A 153 -7.38 2.74 14.59
CA PRO A 153 -7.49 1.89 15.76
C PRO A 153 -8.80 2.21 16.45
N CYS A 154 -9.60 1.20 16.75
CA CYS A 154 -10.82 1.41 17.51
C CYS A 154 -10.38 2.05 18.84
N THR A 155 -10.74 3.32 19.05
CA THR A 155 -10.68 3.89 20.39
C THR A 155 -11.47 2.97 21.30
N ARG A 156 -11.03 2.75 22.55
CA ARG A 156 -11.80 1.95 23.52
C ARG A 156 -13.28 2.30 23.37
N PRO A 157 -14.18 1.31 23.18
CA PRO A 157 -15.58 1.63 22.94
C PRO A 157 -16.05 2.49 24.11
N GLU A 158 -16.69 3.61 23.82
CA GLU A 158 -17.23 4.52 24.83
C GLU A 158 -18.73 4.25 24.97
N ALA A 159 -19.21 4.11 26.21
CA ALA A 159 -20.63 4.05 26.51
C ALA A 159 -21.08 5.34 27.19
N LYS A 160 -22.21 5.89 26.77
CA LYS A 160 -22.80 7.09 27.37
C LYS A 160 -24.26 6.80 27.71
N LEU A 161 -24.64 6.98 28.97
CA LEU A 161 -26.04 6.96 29.39
C LEU A 161 -26.61 8.36 29.25
N GLU A 162 -27.66 8.53 28.43
CA GLU A 162 -28.41 9.77 28.34
C GLU A 162 -29.87 9.54 28.76
N ILE A 163 -30.31 10.23 29.80
CA ILE A 163 -31.73 10.26 30.19
C ILE A 163 -32.33 11.54 29.63
N VAL A 164 -33.35 11.38 28.78
CA VAL A 164 -34.11 12.48 28.19
C VAL A 164 -35.56 12.44 28.69
N SER A 165 -36.08 13.61 29.06
CA SER A 165 -37.49 13.77 29.37
C SER A 165 -38.18 14.52 28.24
N MET A 166 -39.35 14.04 27.86
CA MET A 166 -40.21 14.67 26.87
C MET A 166 -41.60 14.77 27.46
N THR A 167 -42.15 15.98 27.49
CA THR A 167 -43.55 16.20 27.86
C THR A 167 -44.34 16.54 26.61
N ARG A 168 -45.65 16.23 26.59
CA ARG A 168 -46.54 16.53 25.46
C ARG A 168 -46.58 18.02 25.07
N ARG A 169 -46.11 18.93 25.92
CA ARG A 169 -46.09 20.38 25.71
C ARG A 169 -44.74 20.92 25.20
N THR A 170 -43.68 20.11 25.21
CA THR A 170 -42.34 20.54 24.80
C THR A 170 -41.98 19.89 23.46
N SER A 171 -41.66 20.71 22.45
CA SER A 171 -41.32 20.25 21.10
C SER A 171 -39.93 19.63 20.98
N SER A 172 -39.05 19.84 21.97
CA SER A 172 -37.71 19.27 22.01
C SER A 172 -37.46 18.50 23.31
N PRO A 173 -36.90 17.28 23.26
CA PRO A 173 -36.57 16.52 24.46
C PRO A 173 -35.54 17.27 25.32
N ARG A 174 -35.81 17.36 26.63
CA ARG A 174 -34.90 17.96 27.59
C ARG A 174 -33.97 16.88 28.13
N ARG A 175 -32.66 17.08 27.96
CA ARG A 175 -31.64 16.18 28.53
C ARG A 175 -31.60 16.37 30.05
N LEU A 176 -31.89 15.30 30.79
CA LEU A 176 -31.91 15.30 32.25
C LEU A 176 -30.58 14.85 32.84
N LEU A 177 -29.93 13.87 32.21
CA LEU A 177 -28.68 13.30 32.69
C LEU A 177 -27.81 12.87 31.50
N LYS A 178 -26.50 13.03 31.67
CA LYS A 178 -25.48 12.48 30.78
C LYS A 178 -24.32 11.96 31.63
N GLU A 179 -24.09 10.66 31.58
CA GLU A 179 -23.01 9.99 32.32
C GLU A 179 -22.10 9.19 31.38
N ASP A 180 -20.81 9.13 31.71
CA ASP A 180 -19.86 8.23 31.05
C ASP A 180 -19.95 6.84 31.69
N TRP A 181 -20.39 5.87 30.89
CA TRP A 181 -20.56 4.47 31.28
C TRP A 181 -19.50 3.56 30.62
N THR A 182 -18.45 4.15 30.04
CA THR A 182 -17.35 3.43 29.37
C THR A 182 -16.67 2.39 30.26
N PHE A 183 -16.68 2.61 31.59
CA PHE A 183 -16.18 1.65 32.58
C PHE A 183 -16.92 0.30 32.58
N LYS A 184 -18.14 0.23 32.03
CA LYS A 184 -18.92 -1.02 31.90
C LYS A 184 -18.52 -1.87 30.70
N LEU A 185 -17.65 -1.36 29.82
CA LEU A 185 -17.22 -2.04 28.59
C LEU A 185 -15.89 -2.80 28.79
N THR A 186 -15.67 -3.41 29.97
CA THR A 186 -14.42 -4.10 30.29
C THR A 186 -14.11 -5.24 29.30
N PRO A 187 -12.88 -5.32 28.74
CA PRO A 187 -12.53 -6.31 27.71
C PRO A 187 -12.40 -7.75 28.23
N ASP A 188 -12.24 -7.93 29.54
CA ASP A 188 -11.73 -9.18 30.13
C ASP A 188 -12.81 -10.25 30.36
N THR A 189 -14.08 -9.90 30.19
CA THR A 189 -15.21 -10.83 30.28
C THR A 189 -16.04 -10.67 29.03
N ALA A 190 -16.06 -11.67 28.16
CA ALA A 190 -16.82 -11.68 26.90
C ALA A 190 -18.36 -11.64 27.08
N ASP A 191 -18.86 -11.36 28.29
CA ASP A 191 -20.27 -11.28 28.62
C ASP A 191 -20.73 -9.83 28.59
N PHE A 192 -21.23 -9.43 27.43
CA PHE A 192 -21.99 -8.20 27.25
C PHE A 192 -23.34 -8.34 27.97
N SER A 193 -23.43 -7.86 29.22
CA SER A 193 -24.70 -7.74 29.92
C SER A 193 -25.11 -6.27 30.01
N LEU A 194 -26.13 -5.89 29.24
CA LEU A 194 -26.88 -4.67 29.52
C LEU A 194 -27.80 -4.98 30.70
N PRO A 195 -27.70 -4.29 31.85
CA PRO A 195 -28.76 -4.35 32.84
C PRO A 195 -30.01 -3.76 32.18
N MET A 196 -30.95 -4.62 31.78
CA MET A 196 -32.30 -4.17 31.51
C MET A 196 -32.86 -3.64 32.83
N PHE A 197 -33.33 -2.39 32.80
CA PHE A 197 -34.21 -1.87 33.83
C PHE A 197 -35.53 -2.66 33.85
#